data_AF-A0A5K3ELY4-F1
#
_entry.id   AF-A0A5K3ELY4-F1
#
_cell.length_a   1.000
_cell.length_b   1.000
_cell.length_c   1.000
_cell.angle_alpha   90.00
_cell.angle_beta   90.00
_cell.angle_gamma   90.00
#
_symmetry.space_group_name_H-M   'P 1'
#
loop_
_entity.id
_entity.type
_entity.pdbx_description
1 polymer ?
#
loop_
_entity_poly.entity_id
_entity_poly.type
_entity_poly.pdbx_seq_one_letter_code
_entity_poly.pdbx_strand_id
1 'polypeptide(L)'
;MVEMVLKSEDPSVALVHQLPFCTDQWSFINAVEKICFGCALGRSAMALNQMEMLCFTGMSYIFKKPILDRFGGFARYGKFLAEDYFLSKDLFENGYKIKMSNYPAQQNIAGTNVTKYISRMVRWLRLRLNMLTIVAAFFEPMIECVNLGFLLALSLRYLFGVSMLTTMAVHISLWMVLDYLLLRCTQGGPLPFNVLTFMMAWWLREVLTYVIYAKAVLHPRTVKWGAHTYHLSLGGHTEAYHGVSSRSSLAAKRTKLTEPAPGIGVIFPEATLAKSKPEHAPLMSLKQGHSWRHSLPNGYIRASVDHQNLTLTPEA
;
A
#
# COMPACT_ATOMS: atom_id res chain seq x y z
N MET A 1 3.20 17.29 -10.82
CA MET A 1 1.79 17.26 -11.26
C MET A 1 1.65 17.51 -12.76
N VAL A 2 2.23 18.59 -13.32
CA VAL A 2 2.16 18.89 -14.77
C VAL A 2 2.57 17.70 -15.66
N GLU A 3 3.71 17.06 -15.36
CA GLU A 3 4.18 15.90 -16.14
C GLU A 3 3.21 14.71 -16.12
N MET A 4 2.50 14.50 -15.02
CA MET A 4 1.49 13.43 -14.95
C MET A 4 0.30 13.76 -15.85
N VAL A 5 -0.13 15.02 -15.85
CA VAL A 5 -1.23 15.50 -16.71
C VAL A 5 -0.88 15.30 -18.17
N LEU A 6 0.33 15.71 -18.60
CA LEU A 6 0.82 15.50 -19.97
C LEU A 6 0.81 14.01 -20.36
N LYS A 7 1.30 13.12 -19.49
CA LYS A 7 1.23 11.67 -19.73
C LYS A 7 -0.20 11.13 -19.81
N SER A 8 -1.16 11.78 -19.16
CA SER A 8 -2.57 11.39 -19.21
C SER A 8 -3.32 11.90 -20.43
N GLU A 9 -2.75 12.82 -21.22
CA GLU A 9 -3.37 13.31 -22.45
C GLU A 9 -3.52 12.20 -23.51
N ASP A 10 -2.60 11.23 -23.52
CA ASP A 10 -2.72 10.03 -24.35
C ASP A 10 -4.05 9.31 -24.04
N PRO A 11 -4.96 9.13 -25.02
CA PRO A 11 -6.25 8.50 -24.80
C PRO A 11 -6.15 7.05 -24.30
N SER A 12 -5.06 6.34 -24.62
CA SER A 12 -4.80 4.97 -24.18
C SER A 12 -4.39 4.87 -22.71
N VAL A 13 -3.92 5.97 -22.11
CA VAL A 13 -3.50 6.01 -20.70
C VAL A 13 -4.72 6.30 -19.82
N ALA A 14 -5.04 5.38 -18.91
CA ALA A 14 -6.13 5.56 -17.95
C ALA A 14 -5.68 6.12 -16.61
N LEU A 15 -4.45 5.79 -16.19
CA LEU A 15 -3.91 6.13 -14.88
C LEU A 15 -2.42 6.46 -14.99
N VAL A 16 -2.02 7.55 -14.35
CA VAL A 16 -0.61 7.93 -14.19
C VAL A 16 -0.30 8.00 -12.71
N HIS A 17 0.71 7.27 -12.25
CA HIS A 17 1.11 7.21 -10.84
C HIS A 17 2.55 7.60 -10.64
N GLN A 18 2.93 7.88 -9.40
CA GLN A 18 4.31 8.19 -9.04
C GLN A 18 4.94 7.03 -8.29
N LEU A 19 6.27 6.92 -8.39
CA LEU A 19 7.04 5.98 -7.58
C LEU A 19 6.98 6.40 -6.10
N PRO A 20 6.60 5.53 -5.16
CA PRO A 20 6.68 5.86 -3.74
C PRO A 20 8.12 6.10 -3.30
N PHE A 21 8.36 7.23 -2.65
CA PHE A 21 9.68 7.59 -2.13
C PHE A 21 9.54 8.32 -0.79
N CYS A 22 10.65 8.48 -0.06
CA CYS A 22 10.63 9.09 1.27
C CYS A 22 11.25 10.49 1.23
N THR A 23 10.60 11.46 1.87
CA THR A 23 11.18 12.78 2.11
C THR A 23 12.44 12.68 2.94
N ASP A 24 13.34 13.64 2.80
CA ASP A 24 14.54 13.70 3.64
C ASP A 24 14.16 13.90 5.11
N GLN A 25 14.65 13.00 5.94
CA GLN A 25 14.45 13.04 7.38
C GLN A 25 15.69 12.53 8.11
N TRP A 26 15.85 13.00 9.33
CA TRP A 26 17.04 12.81 10.13
C TRP A 26 16.86 11.59 11.03
N SER A 27 17.24 10.40 10.55
CA SER A 27 17.34 9.16 11.35
C SER A 27 17.96 8.05 10.51
N PHE A 28 18.68 7.13 11.16
CA PHE A 28 19.19 5.94 10.51
C PHE A 28 18.06 5.06 9.94
N ILE A 29 16.92 4.93 10.63
CA ILE A 29 15.80 4.12 10.13
C ILE A 29 15.12 4.79 8.93
N ASN A 30 15.09 6.12 8.88
CA ASN A 30 14.63 6.84 7.70
C ASN A 30 15.55 6.60 6.50
N ALA A 31 16.86 6.42 6.72
CA ALA A 31 17.78 6.03 5.65
C ALA A 31 17.49 4.60 5.14
N VAL A 32 17.24 3.64 6.03
CA VAL A 32 16.83 2.27 5.68
C VAL A 32 15.55 2.28 4.84
N GLU A 33 14.55 3.05 5.26
CA GLU A 33 13.28 3.17 4.57
C GLU A 33 13.45 3.84 3.20
N LYS A 34 14.20 4.94 3.12
CA LYS A 34 14.55 5.59 1.85
C LYS A 34 15.28 4.64 0.89
N ILE A 35 16.21 3.82 1.39
CA ILE A 35 16.88 2.78 0.58
C ILE A 35 15.89 1.70 0.14
N CYS A 36 14.96 1.27 1.00
CA CYS A 36 13.94 0.30 0.62
C CYS A 36 13.07 0.80 -0.55
N PHE A 37 12.60 2.05 -0.47
CA PHE A 37 11.74 2.64 -1.50
C PHE A 37 12.49 3.09 -2.75
N GLY A 38 13.71 3.62 -2.60
CA GLY A 38 14.53 4.07 -3.72
C GLY A 38 15.27 2.97 -4.46
N CYS A 39 15.62 1.88 -3.77
CA CYS A 39 16.37 0.77 -4.35
C CYS A 39 15.46 -0.42 -4.63
N ALA A 40 15.08 -1.21 -3.62
CA ALA A 40 14.40 -2.49 -3.83
C ALA A 40 13.02 -2.33 -4.51
N LEU A 41 12.13 -1.55 -3.90
CA LEU A 41 10.80 -1.30 -4.45
C LEU A 41 10.88 -0.41 -5.70
N GLY A 42 11.76 0.59 -5.68
CA GLY A 42 12.03 1.49 -6.81
C GLY A 42 12.44 0.76 -8.07
N ARG A 43 13.49 -0.05 -7.99
CA ARG A 43 14.00 -0.88 -9.09
C ARG A 43 12.91 -1.76 -9.66
N SER A 44 12.20 -2.51 -8.83
CA SER A 44 11.15 -3.42 -9.29
C SER A 44 10.03 -2.66 -9.98
N ALA A 45 9.54 -1.57 -9.39
CA ALA A 45 8.47 -0.79 -9.98
C ALA A 45 8.88 -0.14 -11.31
N MET A 46 10.09 0.42 -11.39
CA MET A 46 10.61 1.02 -12.62
C MET A 46 10.82 -0.02 -13.73
N ALA A 47 11.37 -1.19 -13.40
CA ALA A 47 11.56 -2.29 -14.34
C ALA A 47 10.22 -2.81 -14.88
N LEU A 48 9.24 -3.02 -14.00
CA LEU A 48 7.90 -3.47 -14.38
C LEU A 48 7.18 -2.44 -15.27
N ASN A 49 7.27 -1.15 -14.94
CA ASN A 49 6.72 -0.09 -15.78
C ASN A 49 7.39 -0.02 -17.17
N GLN A 50 8.72 -0.24 -17.24
CA GLN A 50 9.44 -0.27 -18.52
C GLN A 50 9.03 -1.46 -19.40
N MET A 51 8.71 -2.60 -18.77
CA MET A 51 8.18 -3.79 -19.45
C MET A 51 6.67 -3.70 -19.75
N GLU A 52 6.05 -2.53 -19.49
CA GLU A 52 4.59 -2.32 -19.60
C GLU A 52 3.76 -3.35 -18.81
N MET A 53 4.30 -3.87 -17.71
CA MET A 53 3.60 -4.74 -16.79
C MET A 53 2.98 -3.94 -15.65
N LEU A 54 1.84 -4.42 -15.15
CA LEU A 54 1.13 -3.76 -14.06
C LEU A 54 1.96 -3.75 -12.78
N CYS A 55 2.42 -2.57 -12.37
CA CYS A 55 3.01 -2.34 -11.06
C CYS A 55 2.51 -1.00 -10.53
N PHE A 56 1.48 -1.04 -9.70
CA PHE A 56 0.85 0.16 -9.17
C PHE A 56 0.76 0.12 -7.64
N THR A 57 1.00 1.29 -7.05
CA THR A 57 0.87 1.56 -5.62
C THR A 57 0.28 2.97 -5.46
N GLY A 58 -0.84 3.07 -4.76
CA GLY A 58 -1.72 4.24 -4.70
C GLY A 58 -1.29 5.33 -3.73
N MET A 59 -0.03 5.76 -3.82
CA MET A 59 0.48 6.85 -2.97
C MET A 59 0.15 8.22 -3.57
N SER A 60 0.41 8.40 -4.87
CA SER A 60 0.04 9.60 -5.63
C SER A 60 -0.20 9.21 -7.07
N TYR A 61 -1.38 9.51 -7.57
CA TYR A 61 -1.80 9.16 -8.92
C TYR A 61 -2.92 10.08 -9.40
N ILE A 62 -3.04 10.19 -10.72
CA ILE A 62 -4.19 10.79 -11.40
C ILE A 62 -4.83 9.74 -12.30
N PHE A 63 -6.13 9.86 -12.51
CA PHE A 63 -6.88 8.97 -13.38
C PHE A 63 -8.00 9.74 -14.08
N LYS A 64 -8.50 9.21 -15.19
CA LYS A 64 -9.60 9.83 -15.94
C LYS A 64 -10.94 9.48 -15.31
N LYS A 65 -11.63 10.48 -14.76
CA LYS A 65 -12.96 10.31 -14.14
C LYS A 65 -13.96 9.58 -15.06
N PRO A 66 -14.12 9.93 -16.36
CA PRO A 66 -15.06 9.22 -17.23
C PRO A 66 -14.74 7.74 -17.39
N ILE A 67 -13.48 7.34 -17.26
CA ILE A 67 -13.09 5.92 -17.29
C ILE A 67 -13.50 5.28 -15.97
N LEU A 68 -13.14 5.86 -14.82
CA LEU A 68 -13.53 5.30 -13.51
C LEU A 68 -15.05 5.11 -13.38
N ASP A 69 -15.83 6.08 -13.84
CA ASP A 69 -17.30 6.02 -13.78
C ASP A 69 -17.85 4.82 -14.57
N ARG A 70 -17.23 4.45 -15.72
CA ARG A 70 -17.61 3.26 -16.49
C ARG A 70 -17.36 1.94 -15.75
N PHE A 71 -16.42 1.93 -14.81
CA PHE A 71 -16.12 0.74 -14.00
C PHE A 71 -16.94 0.68 -12.71
N GLY A 72 -17.83 1.65 -12.44
CA GLY A 72 -18.69 1.68 -11.25
C GLY A 72 -18.15 2.52 -10.09
N GLY A 73 -17.17 3.39 -10.36
CA GLY A 73 -16.64 4.30 -9.35
C GLY A 73 -15.79 3.61 -8.28
N PHE A 74 -15.36 4.38 -7.29
CA PHE A 74 -14.62 3.84 -6.13
C PHE A 74 -15.45 2.89 -5.26
N ALA A 75 -16.79 3.02 -5.29
CA ALA A 75 -17.69 2.17 -4.50
C ALA A 75 -17.49 0.68 -4.81
N ARG A 76 -17.21 0.31 -6.07
CA ARG A 76 -16.92 -1.07 -6.48
C ARG A 76 -15.69 -1.65 -5.79
N TYR A 77 -14.67 -0.82 -5.54
CA TYR A 77 -13.38 -1.25 -5.04
C TYR A 77 -13.27 -1.15 -3.51
N GLY A 78 -14.24 -0.56 -2.82
CA GLY A 78 -14.27 -0.44 -1.35
C GLY A 78 -14.28 -1.76 -0.58
N LYS A 79 -14.48 -2.89 -1.27
CA LYS A 79 -14.34 -4.27 -0.73
C LYS A 79 -12.89 -4.75 -0.63
N PHE A 80 -11.92 -3.96 -1.10
CA PHE A 80 -10.50 -4.26 -1.09
C PHE A 80 -9.75 -3.22 -0.26
N LEU A 81 -8.81 -3.66 0.57
CA LEU A 81 -7.91 -2.75 1.31
C LEU A 81 -6.79 -2.16 0.43
N ALA A 82 -6.63 -2.71 -0.77
CA ALA A 82 -5.74 -2.21 -1.81
C ALA A 82 -6.57 -1.90 -3.06
N GLU A 83 -7.56 -1.04 -2.86
CA GLU A 83 -8.51 -0.58 -3.88
C GLU A 83 -7.80 0.03 -5.09
N ASP A 84 -6.68 0.67 -4.83
CA ASP A 84 -5.76 1.25 -5.80
C ASP A 84 -5.26 0.18 -6.80
N TYR A 85 -4.68 -0.90 -6.30
CA TYR A 85 -4.18 -2.01 -7.12
C TYR A 85 -5.30 -2.64 -7.95
N PHE A 86 -6.44 -2.95 -7.34
CA PHE A 86 -7.56 -3.60 -8.06
C PHE A 86 -8.19 -2.69 -9.12
N LEU A 87 -8.28 -1.39 -8.87
CA LEU A 87 -8.68 -0.43 -9.90
C LEU A 87 -7.71 -0.46 -11.08
N SER A 88 -6.40 -0.35 -10.81
CA SER A 88 -5.40 -0.37 -11.89
C SER A 88 -5.36 -1.70 -12.65
N LYS A 89 -5.63 -2.81 -11.96
CA LYS A 89 -5.72 -4.15 -12.53
C LYS A 89 -6.88 -4.26 -13.51
N ASP A 90 -8.08 -3.86 -13.10
CA ASP A 90 -9.25 -3.86 -13.99
C ASP A 90 -9.00 -2.98 -15.22
N LEU A 91 -8.41 -1.80 -15.05
CA LEU A 91 -8.05 -0.92 -16.17
C LEU A 91 -7.04 -1.57 -17.12
N PHE A 92 -5.99 -2.17 -16.59
CA PHE A 92 -4.95 -2.84 -17.38
C PHE A 92 -5.50 -4.04 -18.15
N GLU A 93 -6.33 -4.87 -17.51
CA GLU A 93 -6.99 -6.02 -18.14
C GLU A 93 -7.99 -5.61 -19.25
N ASN A 94 -8.49 -4.37 -19.21
CA ASN A 94 -9.34 -3.79 -20.25
C ASN A 94 -8.55 -3.02 -21.33
N GLY A 95 -7.23 -3.23 -21.41
CA GLY A 95 -6.38 -2.70 -22.48
C GLY A 95 -5.92 -1.26 -22.28
N TYR A 96 -6.19 -0.65 -21.13
CA TYR A 96 -5.66 0.68 -20.82
C TYR A 96 -4.22 0.61 -20.33
N LYS A 97 -3.45 1.64 -20.67
CA LYS A 97 -2.09 1.81 -20.18
C LYS A 97 -2.09 2.45 -18.80
N ILE A 98 -1.25 1.90 -17.93
CA ILE A 98 -0.91 2.46 -16.62
C ILE A 98 0.53 2.96 -16.73
N LYS A 99 0.78 4.25 -16.49
CA LYS A 99 2.10 4.85 -16.68
C LYS A 99 2.66 5.42 -15.37
N MET A 100 3.96 5.27 -15.17
CA MET A 100 4.67 5.90 -14.06
C MET A 100 5.19 7.30 -14.45
N SER A 101 5.09 8.24 -13.52
CA SER A 101 5.69 9.58 -13.57
C SER A 101 7.20 9.49 -13.42
N ASN A 102 7.91 10.42 -14.06
CA ASN A 102 9.36 10.55 -13.88
C ASN A 102 9.74 11.11 -12.50
N TYR A 103 8.77 11.66 -11.77
CA TYR A 103 8.99 12.24 -10.44
C TYR A 103 8.40 11.35 -9.36
N PRO A 104 9.17 11.01 -8.32
CA PRO A 104 8.66 10.21 -7.21
C PRO A 104 7.66 10.98 -6.34
N ALA A 105 6.76 10.26 -5.69
CA ALA A 105 5.88 10.77 -4.65
C ALA A 105 6.60 10.75 -3.30
N GLN A 106 6.84 11.95 -2.78
CA GLN A 106 7.55 12.17 -1.53
C GLN A 106 6.61 11.93 -0.33
N GLN A 107 6.89 10.89 0.45
CA GLN A 107 6.15 10.55 1.66
C GLN A 107 6.81 11.15 2.89
N ASN A 108 6.03 11.88 3.69
CA ASN A 108 6.45 12.33 5.01
C ASN A 108 6.04 11.31 6.08
N ILE A 109 6.99 10.54 6.57
CA ILE A 109 6.75 9.46 7.55
C ILE A 109 7.22 9.95 8.91
N ALA A 110 6.31 10.43 9.76
CA ALA A 110 6.70 10.96 11.07
C ALA A 110 7.06 9.85 12.06
N GLY A 111 8.19 10.00 12.76
CA GLY A 111 8.52 9.22 13.96
C GLY A 111 8.65 7.71 13.72
N THR A 112 9.40 7.32 12.68
CA THR A 112 9.65 5.90 12.36
C THR A 112 10.64 5.28 13.36
N ASN A 113 10.40 4.02 13.72
CA ASN A 113 11.36 3.15 14.38
C ASN A 113 11.34 1.79 13.68
N VAL A 114 12.30 0.92 14.00
CA VAL A 114 12.43 -0.39 13.33
C VAL A 114 11.11 -1.19 13.37
N THR A 115 10.41 -1.19 14.51
CA THR A 115 9.15 -1.92 14.66
C THR A 115 8.04 -1.36 13.78
N LYS A 116 7.92 -0.03 13.69
CA LYS A 116 6.94 0.63 12.82
C LYS A 116 7.25 0.36 11.34
N TYR A 117 8.52 0.44 10.96
CA TYR A 117 8.99 0.11 9.61
C TYR A 117 8.66 -1.35 9.24
N ILE A 118 9.07 -2.31 10.08
CA ILE A 118 8.77 -3.74 9.85
C ILE A 118 7.25 -3.95 9.77
N SER A 119 6.47 -3.37 10.67
CA SER A 119 5.00 -3.53 10.68
C SER A 119 4.36 -2.99 9.39
N ARG A 120 4.86 -1.86 8.88
CA ARG A 120 4.41 -1.26 7.61
C ARG A 120 4.73 -2.18 6.44
N MET A 121 5.97 -2.65 6.35
CA MET A 121 6.42 -3.52 5.26
C MET A 121 5.75 -4.91 5.29
N VAL A 122 5.55 -5.48 6.48
CA VAL A 122 4.80 -6.74 6.67
C VAL A 122 3.37 -6.58 6.16
N ARG A 123 2.70 -5.46 6.48
CA ARG A 123 1.35 -5.19 5.97
C ARG A 123 1.32 -5.13 4.44
N TRP A 124 2.25 -4.41 3.82
CA TRP A 124 2.35 -4.32 2.36
C TRP A 124 2.62 -5.68 1.71
N LEU A 125 3.48 -6.50 2.33
CA LEU A 125 3.75 -7.85 1.82
C LEU A 125 2.55 -8.77 2.00
N ARG A 126 1.85 -8.75 3.14
CA ARG A 126 0.61 -9.54 3.36
C ARG A 126 -0.47 -9.20 2.34
N LEU A 127 -0.63 -7.91 2.05
CA LEU A 127 -1.50 -7.44 0.98
C LEU A 127 -1.13 -8.11 -0.34
N ARG A 128 0.14 -8.00 -0.78
CA ARG A 128 0.61 -8.61 -2.04
C ARG A 128 0.53 -10.14 -2.05
N LEU A 129 0.76 -10.82 -0.92
CA LEU A 129 0.60 -12.27 -0.81
C LEU A 129 -0.84 -12.74 -1.09
N ASN A 130 -1.86 -11.91 -0.85
CA ASN A 130 -3.26 -12.27 -1.11
C ASN A 130 -3.80 -11.72 -2.44
N MET A 131 -3.08 -10.81 -3.10
CA MET A 131 -3.46 -10.24 -4.40
C MET A 131 -2.67 -10.82 -5.57
N LEU A 132 -1.40 -11.11 -5.34
CA LEU A 132 -0.38 -11.51 -6.30
C LEU A 132 0.43 -12.68 -5.73
N THR A 133 -0.26 -13.73 -5.28
CA THR A 133 0.33 -14.79 -4.45
C THR A 133 1.58 -15.41 -5.03
N ILE A 134 1.58 -15.76 -6.33
CA ILE A 134 2.73 -16.38 -6.98
C ILE A 134 3.92 -15.41 -7.04
N VAL A 135 3.67 -14.15 -7.42
CA VAL A 135 4.72 -13.13 -7.51
C VAL A 135 5.31 -12.83 -6.13
N ALA A 136 4.45 -12.54 -5.15
CA ALA A 136 4.88 -12.14 -3.81
C ALA A 136 5.52 -13.28 -3.00
N ALA A 137 5.09 -14.53 -3.19
CA ALA A 137 5.61 -15.67 -2.44
C ALA A 137 6.86 -16.31 -3.07
N PHE A 138 7.03 -16.23 -4.39
CA PHE A 138 8.15 -16.89 -5.07
C PHE A 138 9.09 -15.90 -5.73
N PHE A 139 8.57 -15.04 -6.61
CA PHE A 139 9.44 -14.18 -7.42
C PHE A 139 10.07 -13.05 -6.61
N GLU A 140 9.32 -12.37 -5.74
CA GLU A 140 9.84 -11.28 -4.90
C GLU A 140 11.05 -11.70 -4.05
N PRO A 141 11.01 -12.78 -3.24
CA PRO A 141 12.19 -13.18 -2.49
C PRO A 141 13.34 -13.66 -3.40
N MET A 142 13.06 -14.20 -4.58
CA MET A 142 14.10 -14.69 -5.50
C MET A 142 14.92 -13.55 -6.13
N ILE A 143 14.33 -12.38 -6.34
CA ILE A 143 15.00 -11.23 -6.98
C ILE A 143 15.76 -10.32 -5.99
N GLU A 144 15.74 -10.64 -4.69
CA GLU A 144 16.56 -9.93 -3.70
C GLU A 144 18.05 -10.25 -3.88
N CYS A 145 18.92 -9.32 -3.51
CA CYS A 145 20.35 -9.33 -3.86
C CYS A 145 21.04 -10.65 -3.49
N VAL A 146 20.85 -11.11 -2.25
CA VAL A 146 21.53 -12.30 -1.72
C VAL A 146 21.03 -13.59 -2.39
N ASN A 147 19.72 -13.74 -2.56
CA ASN A 147 19.15 -14.94 -3.20
C ASN A 147 19.51 -15.00 -4.69
N LEU A 148 19.37 -13.89 -5.41
CA LEU A 148 19.74 -13.83 -6.82
C LEU A 148 21.25 -14.04 -7.01
N GLY A 149 22.07 -13.47 -6.12
CA GLY A 149 23.52 -13.69 -6.11
C GLY A 149 23.88 -15.14 -5.86
N PHE A 150 23.19 -15.82 -4.94
CA PHE A 150 23.41 -17.23 -4.66
C PHE A 150 23.06 -18.12 -5.86
N LEU A 151 21.93 -17.87 -6.52
CA LEU A 151 21.54 -18.58 -7.75
C LEU A 151 22.54 -18.35 -8.88
N LEU A 152 23.03 -17.11 -9.04
CA LEU A 152 24.08 -16.78 -10.00
C LEU A 152 25.39 -17.50 -9.68
N ALA A 153 25.81 -17.51 -8.41
CA ALA A 153 27.02 -18.19 -7.95
C ALA A 153 26.97 -19.70 -8.16
N LEU A 154 25.83 -20.34 -7.90
CA LEU A 154 25.60 -21.75 -8.21
C LEU A 154 25.72 -22.02 -9.71
N SER A 155 25.10 -21.17 -10.52
CA SER A 155 25.08 -21.32 -11.98
C SER A 155 26.48 -21.18 -12.58
N LEU A 156 27.24 -20.14 -12.20
CA LEU A 156 28.59 -19.91 -12.69
C LEU A 156 29.59 -20.95 -12.19
N ARG A 157 29.41 -21.46 -10.96
CA ARG A 157 30.21 -22.58 -10.45
C ARG A 157 29.97 -23.85 -11.26
N TYR A 158 28.71 -24.16 -11.56
CA TYR A 158 28.34 -25.36 -12.31
C TYR A 158 28.81 -25.30 -13.78
N LEU A 159 28.57 -24.18 -14.47
CA LEU A 159 28.86 -24.06 -15.91
C LEU A 159 30.33 -23.75 -16.21
N PHE A 160 30.99 -22.97 -15.37
CA PHE A 160 32.33 -22.40 -15.68
C PHE A 160 33.37 -22.66 -14.58
N GLY A 161 33.01 -23.35 -13.49
CA GLY A 161 33.93 -23.64 -12.38
C GLY A 161 34.29 -22.43 -11.52
N VAL A 162 33.71 -21.25 -11.75
CA VAL A 162 34.03 -20.01 -11.02
C VAL A 162 33.71 -20.17 -9.53
N SER A 163 34.59 -19.66 -8.66
CA SER A 163 34.37 -19.70 -7.21
C SER A 163 33.07 -18.99 -6.81
N MET A 164 32.26 -19.64 -5.97
CA MET A 164 31.02 -19.05 -5.45
C MET A 164 31.30 -17.78 -4.63
N LEU A 165 32.36 -17.78 -3.83
CA LEU A 165 32.72 -16.63 -3.00
C LEU A 165 33.11 -15.43 -3.86
N THR A 166 33.90 -15.65 -4.91
CA THR A 166 34.28 -14.59 -5.85
C THR A 166 33.06 -14.02 -6.56
N THR A 167 32.16 -14.89 -7.02
CA THR A 167 30.91 -14.45 -7.67
C THR A 167 30.04 -13.63 -6.72
N MET A 168 29.83 -14.10 -5.49
CA MET A 168 29.04 -13.40 -4.48
C MET A 168 29.65 -12.06 -4.10
N ALA A 169 30.97 -11.98 -3.92
CA ALA A 169 31.66 -10.73 -3.60
C ALA A 169 31.47 -9.69 -4.73
N VAL A 170 31.73 -10.08 -5.98
CA VAL A 170 31.55 -9.19 -7.14
C VAL A 170 30.09 -8.78 -7.30
N HIS A 171 29.16 -9.73 -7.20
CA HIS A 171 27.72 -9.49 -7.33
C HIS A 171 27.20 -8.50 -6.28
N ILE A 172 27.49 -8.74 -5.00
CA ILE A 172 27.02 -7.87 -3.91
C ILE A 172 27.64 -6.47 -4.03
N SER A 173 28.94 -6.38 -4.33
CA SER A 173 29.59 -5.08 -4.53
C SER A 173 29.00 -4.31 -5.70
N LEU A 174 28.82 -4.96 -6.85
CA LEU A 174 28.21 -4.34 -8.02
C LEU A 174 26.76 -3.91 -7.74
N TRP A 175 25.97 -4.78 -7.11
CA TRP A 175 24.58 -4.50 -6.76
C TRP A 175 24.45 -3.30 -5.83
N MET A 176 25.30 -3.22 -4.80
CA MET A 176 25.30 -2.11 -3.86
C MET A 176 25.68 -0.79 -4.54
N VAL A 177 26.63 -0.80 -5.48
CA VAL A 177 26.98 0.37 -6.30
C VAL A 177 25.80 0.78 -7.18
N LEU A 178 25.15 -0.16 -7.85
CA LEU A 178 23.98 0.11 -8.69
C LEU A 178 22.81 0.66 -7.87
N ASP A 179 22.55 0.11 -6.69
CA ASP A 179 21.54 0.62 -5.76
C ASP A 179 21.86 2.03 -5.28
N TYR A 180 23.14 2.33 -5.00
CA TYR A 180 23.58 3.69 -4.65
C TYR A 180 23.32 4.68 -5.79
N LEU A 181 23.69 4.30 -7.03
CA LEU A 181 23.48 5.12 -8.22
C LEU A 181 21.98 5.35 -8.47
N LEU A 182 21.18 4.29 -8.42
CA LEU A 182 19.72 4.37 -8.57
C LEU A 182 19.09 5.30 -7.54
N LEU A 183 19.52 5.19 -6.28
CA LEU A 183 19.04 6.05 -5.21
C LEU A 183 19.41 7.51 -5.44
N ARG A 184 20.64 7.80 -5.90
CA ARG A 184 21.08 9.16 -6.27
C ARG A 184 20.27 9.73 -7.42
N CYS A 185 20.01 8.94 -8.46
CA CYS A 185 19.19 9.33 -9.59
C CYS A 185 17.75 9.64 -9.15
N THR A 186 17.15 8.79 -8.31
CA THR A 186 15.77 8.95 -7.83
C THR A 186 15.62 10.13 -6.87
N GLN A 187 16.64 10.40 -6.05
CA GLN A 187 16.72 11.59 -5.19
C GLN A 187 16.79 12.89 -6.01
N GLY A 188 17.41 12.85 -7.20
CA GLY A 188 17.65 14.04 -8.01
C GLY A 188 18.63 15.03 -7.38
N GLY A 189 19.53 14.56 -6.51
CA GLY A 189 20.41 15.42 -5.74
C GLY A 189 21.35 14.66 -4.77
N PRO A 190 22.01 15.39 -3.85
CA PRO A 190 22.77 14.77 -2.77
C PRO A 190 21.84 14.02 -1.81
N LEU A 191 22.35 12.95 -1.19
CA LEU A 191 21.61 12.21 -0.17
C LEU A 191 21.75 12.90 1.19
N PRO A 192 20.75 12.78 2.08
CA PRO A 192 20.81 13.35 3.43
C PRO A 192 21.74 12.57 4.38
N PHE A 193 22.53 11.63 3.86
CA PHE A 193 23.45 10.80 4.63
C PHE A 193 24.70 10.44 3.81
N ASN A 194 25.78 10.11 4.51
CA ASN A 194 27.05 9.73 3.89
C ASN A 194 27.05 8.27 3.39
N VAL A 195 28.11 7.89 2.66
CA VAL A 195 28.26 6.56 2.07
C VAL A 195 28.30 5.45 3.14
N LEU A 196 28.93 5.70 4.30
CA LEU A 196 29.00 4.70 5.36
C LEU A 196 27.60 4.39 5.93
N THR A 197 26.79 5.42 6.17
CA THR A 197 25.39 5.28 6.58
C THR A 197 24.59 4.53 5.52
N PHE A 198 24.80 4.84 4.23
CA PHE A 198 24.19 4.09 3.14
C PHE A 198 24.53 2.60 3.20
N MET A 199 25.82 2.24 3.31
CA MET A 199 26.26 0.84 3.32
C MET A 199 25.64 0.06 4.50
N MET A 200 25.67 0.65 5.71
CA MET A 200 25.05 0.05 6.89
C MET A 200 23.54 -0.10 6.75
N ALA A 201 22.85 0.93 6.27
CA ALA A 201 21.41 0.92 6.09
C ALA A 201 20.97 -0.04 4.97
N TRP A 202 21.78 -0.19 3.91
CA TRP A 202 21.56 -1.15 2.84
C TRP A 202 21.63 -2.59 3.36
N TRP A 203 22.67 -2.93 4.13
CA TRP A 203 22.79 -4.25 4.75
C TRP A 203 21.65 -4.54 5.73
N LEU A 204 21.31 -3.55 6.57
CA LEU A 204 20.17 -3.70 7.48
C LEU A 204 18.87 -3.92 6.70
N ARG A 205 18.66 -3.20 5.59
CA ARG A 205 17.48 -3.40 4.73
C ARG A 205 17.43 -4.81 4.17
N GLU A 206 18.53 -5.32 3.60
CA GLU A 206 18.62 -6.68 3.05
C GLU A 206 18.30 -7.74 4.13
N VAL A 207 18.84 -7.61 5.34
CA VAL A 207 18.52 -8.53 6.46
C VAL A 207 17.05 -8.41 6.87
N LEU A 208 16.53 -7.18 7.00
CA LEU A 208 15.15 -6.92 7.39
C LEU A 208 14.15 -7.47 6.36
N THR A 209 14.49 -7.54 5.08
CA THR A 209 13.63 -8.15 4.05
C THR A 209 13.24 -9.58 4.45
N TYR A 210 14.18 -10.40 4.91
CA TYR A 210 13.89 -11.78 5.33
C TYR A 210 13.05 -11.84 6.61
N VAL A 211 13.30 -10.94 7.56
CA VAL A 211 12.49 -10.84 8.79
C VAL A 211 11.06 -10.43 8.47
N ILE A 212 10.88 -9.46 7.56
CA ILE A 212 9.58 -9.00 7.06
C ILE A 212 8.87 -10.16 6.34
N TYR A 213 9.59 -10.88 5.47
CA TYR A 213 9.07 -12.00 4.72
C TYR A 213 8.55 -13.12 5.64
N ALA A 214 9.38 -13.56 6.59
CA ALA A 214 8.98 -14.57 7.57
C ALA A 214 7.74 -14.14 8.37
N LYS A 215 7.71 -12.90 8.89
CA LYS A 215 6.57 -12.35 9.63
C LYS A 215 5.30 -12.22 8.79
N ALA A 216 5.44 -11.93 7.49
CA ALA A 216 4.30 -11.84 6.59
C ALA A 216 3.71 -13.22 6.30
N VAL A 217 4.55 -14.21 6.01
CA VAL A 217 4.13 -15.58 5.67
C VAL A 217 3.56 -16.35 6.86
N LEU A 218 3.99 -16.06 8.11
CA LEU A 218 3.42 -16.70 9.31
C LEU A 218 1.93 -16.37 9.53
N HIS A 219 1.50 -15.16 9.20
CA HIS A 219 0.12 -14.72 9.33
C HIS A 219 -0.33 -13.96 8.08
N PRO A 220 -0.46 -14.65 6.93
CA PRO A 220 -0.56 -13.99 5.64
C PRO A 220 -1.91 -13.30 5.44
N ARG A 221 -2.96 -13.81 6.08
CA ARG A 221 -4.36 -13.36 5.88
C ARG A 221 -4.82 -12.28 6.85
N THR A 222 -3.98 -11.79 7.75
CA THR A 222 -4.43 -10.84 8.79
C THR A 222 -3.66 -9.54 8.71
N VAL A 223 -4.37 -8.43 8.55
CA VAL A 223 -3.77 -7.08 8.47
C VAL A 223 -4.44 -6.16 9.49
N LYS A 224 -3.62 -5.53 10.34
CA LYS A 224 -4.07 -4.43 11.19
C LYS A 224 -3.95 -3.12 10.43
N TRP A 225 -5.04 -2.35 10.37
CA TRP A 225 -5.08 -1.04 9.73
C TRP A 225 -5.89 -0.06 10.60
N GLY A 226 -5.22 0.99 11.09
CA GLY A 226 -5.82 1.90 12.06
C GLY A 226 -6.26 1.15 13.33
N ALA A 227 -7.51 1.38 13.74
CA ALA A 227 -8.12 0.71 14.89
C ALA A 227 -8.60 -0.71 14.60
N HIS A 228 -8.72 -1.10 13.32
CA HIS A 228 -9.37 -2.34 12.93
C HIS A 228 -8.36 -3.40 12.47
N THR A 229 -8.77 -4.65 12.58
CA THR A 229 -8.05 -5.78 11.99
C THR A 229 -8.92 -6.34 10.88
N TYR A 230 -8.31 -6.71 9.78
CA TYR A 230 -8.97 -7.22 8.58
C TYR A 230 -8.45 -8.61 8.25
N HIS A 231 -9.36 -9.45 7.79
CA HIS A 231 -9.05 -10.74 7.19
C HIS A 231 -9.03 -10.58 5.66
N LEU A 232 -7.96 -11.07 5.05
CA LEU A 232 -7.74 -11.05 3.61
C LEU A 232 -8.01 -12.45 3.04
N SER A 233 -8.80 -12.50 1.99
CA SER A 233 -8.98 -13.70 1.17
C SER A 233 -8.09 -13.64 -0.07
N LEU A 234 -7.89 -14.79 -0.71
CA LEU A 234 -7.22 -14.85 -2.02
C LEU A 234 -8.04 -14.07 -3.05
N GLY A 235 -7.37 -13.27 -3.87
CA GLY A 235 -8.02 -12.27 -4.71
C GLY A 235 -8.26 -10.94 -4.00
N GLY A 236 -7.75 -10.77 -2.77
CA GLY A 236 -7.64 -9.51 -2.04
C GLY A 236 -8.90 -9.02 -1.33
N HIS A 237 -10.04 -9.73 -1.38
CA HIS A 237 -11.24 -9.28 -0.68
C HIS A 237 -10.95 -9.17 0.82
N THR A 238 -11.46 -8.08 1.39
CA THR A 238 -11.16 -7.66 2.74
C THR A 238 -12.44 -7.69 3.57
N GLU A 239 -12.40 -8.41 4.69
CA GLU A 239 -13.49 -8.47 5.66
C GLU A 239 -12.99 -7.96 7.01
N ALA A 240 -13.82 -7.19 7.71
CA ALA A 240 -13.47 -6.76 9.06
C ALA A 240 -13.39 -8.01 9.97
N TYR A 241 -12.25 -8.17 10.64
CA TYR A 241 -12.07 -9.23 11.61
C TYR A 241 -12.82 -8.83 12.88
N HIS A 242 -14.09 -9.21 12.96
CA HIS A 242 -14.79 -9.29 14.22
C HIS A 242 -14.20 -10.50 14.95
N GLY A 243 -13.21 -10.24 15.82
CA GLY A 243 -12.80 -11.25 16.79
C GLY A 243 -14.07 -11.80 17.43
N VAL A 244 -14.12 -13.11 17.67
CA VAL A 244 -15.19 -13.72 18.47
C VAL A 244 -15.16 -13.01 19.81
N SER A 245 -15.95 -11.94 19.94
CA SER A 245 -16.34 -11.40 21.22
C SER A 245 -16.96 -12.58 21.91
N SER A 246 -16.32 -13.00 23.02
CA SER A 246 -16.94 -13.70 24.13
C SER A 246 -18.39 -14.05 23.80
N ARG A 247 -18.65 -15.27 23.30
CA ARG A 247 -20.02 -15.76 23.23
C ARG A 247 -20.56 -15.57 24.63
N SER A 248 -21.43 -14.58 24.77
CA SER A 248 -22.45 -14.60 25.79
C SER A 248 -23.01 -16.01 25.77
N SER A 249 -22.71 -16.75 26.83
CA SER A 249 -23.50 -17.89 27.24
C SER A 249 -24.88 -17.35 27.63
N LEU A 250 -25.61 -16.80 26.65
CA LEU A 250 -27.05 -16.79 26.68
C LEU A 250 -27.42 -18.25 26.51
N ALA A 251 -27.51 -18.86 27.69
CA ALA A 251 -28.26 -20.04 28.01
C ALA A 251 -29.08 -20.53 26.83
N ALA A 252 -28.70 -21.70 26.35
CA ALA A 252 -29.60 -22.64 25.72
C ALA A 252 -30.82 -22.83 26.64
N LYS A 253 -31.81 -21.95 26.56
CA LYS A 253 -33.16 -22.22 27.01
C LYS A 253 -33.82 -22.98 25.87
N ARG A 254 -33.49 -24.27 25.86
CA ARG A 254 -34.14 -25.34 25.11
C ARG A 254 -35.62 -25.35 25.52
N THR A 255 -36.47 -24.62 24.80
CA THR A 255 -37.92 -24.81 24.90
C THR A 255 -38.25 -26.12 24.20
N LYS A 256 -38.68 -27.10 24.99
CA LYS A 256 -39.18 -28.39 24.52
C LYS A 256 -40.38 -28.18 23.60
N LEU A 257 -40.46 -29.07 22.61
CA LEU A 257 -41.62 -29.37 21.75
C LEU A 257 -42.96 -29.27 22.49
N THR A 258 -43.94 -28.66 21.83
CA THR A 258 -45.26 -29.27 21.57
C THR A 258 -46.03 -28.40 20.56
N GLU A 259 -46.32 -28.95 19.38
CA GLU A 259 -47.47 -28.54 18.56
C GLU A 259 -48.73 -29.25 19.10
N PRO A 260 -49.94 -28.66 18.96
CA PRO A 260 -50.72 -28.87 17.73
C PRO A 260 -51.62 -27.69 17.25
N ALA A 261 -51.61 -27.47 15.92
CA ALA A 261 -52.73 -27.21 14.98
C ALA A 261 -53.88 -26.21 15.31
N PRO A 262 -54.85 -25.95 14.41
CA PRO A 262 -54.85 -24.76 13.54
C PRO A 262 -56.09 -23.85 13.71
N GLY A 263 -55.97 -22.57 13.33
CA GLY A 263 -57.13 -21.76 12.96
C GLY A 263 -57.17 -20.31 13.47
N ILE A 264 -57.77 -19.48 12.62
CA ILE A 264 -58.46 -18.21 12.93
C ILE A 264 -57.57 -16.94 13.05
N GLY A 265 -57.62 -16.14 11.98
CA GLY A 265 -58.18 -14.79 12.04
C GLY A 265 -57.36 -13.62 12.60
N VAL A 266 -56.89 -12.77 11.67
CA VAL A 266 -56.96 -11.29 11.65
C VAL A 266 -56.25 -10.45 12.74
N ILE A 267 -55.63 -9.36 12.25
CA ILE A 267 -55.51 -7.99 12.81
C ILE A 267 -54.05 -7.52 13.02
N PHE A 268 -53.65 -6.55 12.20
CA PHE A 268 -52.49 -5.66 12.41
C PHE A 268 -52.77 -4.65 13.53
N PRO A 269 -51.73 -4.19 14.25
CA PRO A 269 -51.65 -2.75 14.49
C PRO A 269 -50.27 -2.15 14.21
N GLU A 270 -50.38 -0.94 13.69
CA GLU A 270 -49.41 0.10 13.39
C GLU A 270 -48.76 0.67 14.66
N ALA A 271 -47.46 1.01 14.62
CA ALA A 271 -46.78 1.75 15.70
C ALA A 271 -45.75 2.75 15.14
N THR A 272 -46.26 3.97 14.97
CA THR A 272 -45.69 5.31 15.16
C THR A 272 -44.18 5.50 15.39
N LEU A 273 -43.63 6.38 14.54
CA LEU A 273 -42.31 7.01 14.54
C LEU A 273 -42.20 8.11 15.61
N ALA A 274 -41.21 8.04 16.51
CA ALA A 274 -40.87 9.13 17.44
C ALA A 274 -39.47 9.70 17.11
N LYS A 275 -39.43 11.00 16.81
CA LYS A 275 -38.23 11.81 16.52
C LYS A 275 -37.59 12.30 17.83
N SER A 276 -36.28 12.17 17.98
CA SER A 276 -35.49 12.84 19.04
C SER A 276 -34.50 13.86 18.45
N LYS A 277 -34.55 15.09 18.97
CA LYS A 277 -33.62 16.22 18.69
C LYS A 277 -32.23 15.99 19.33
N PRO A 278 -31.14 16.59 18.81
CA PRO A 278 -29.83 16.59 19.47
C PRO A 278 -29.58 17.87 20.30
N GLU A 279 -28.95 17.69 21.46
CA GLU A 279 -28.43 18.76 22.33
C GLU A 279 -27.00 19.19 21.92
N HIS A 280 -26.71 20.49 22.08
CA HIS A 280 -25.41 21.13 21.83
C HIS A 280 -24.46 21.00 23.02
N ALA A 281 -23.16 20.80 22.75
CA ALA A 281 -22.06 20.99 23.71
C ALA A 281 -20.92 21.82 23.07
N PRO A 282 -20.11 22.55 23.86
CA PRO A 282 -19.48 23.81 23.42
C PRO A 282 -18.06 23.66 22.85
N LEU A 283 -17.69 24.64 22.01
CA LEU A 283 -16.37 24.82 21.38
C LEU A 283 -15.25 25.10 22.39
N MET A 284 -14.11 24.41 22.24
CA MET A 284 -12.85 24.76 22.88
C MET A 284 -11.79 25.05 21.81
N SER A 285 -11.18 26.25 21.89
CA SER A 285 -10.21 26.78 20.92
C SER A 285 -8.81 26.19 21.14
N LEU A 286 -8.12 25.81 20.05
CA LEU A 286 -6.67 25.62 20.04
C LEU A 286 -6.05 26.21 18.75
N LYS A 287 -4.94 26.92 18.96
CA LYS A 287 -4.29 27.89 18.07
C LYS A 287 -3.44 27.25 16.95
N GLN A 288 -3.46 27.95 15.81
CA GLN A 288 -2.39 28.20 14.82
C GLN A 288 -1.64 27.00 14.20
N GLY A 289 -2.06 26.62 12.99
CA GLY A 289 -1.24 25.90 12.01
C GLY A 289 -0.85 26.82 10.85
N HIS A 290 0.45 26.90 10.56
CA HIS A 290 0.98 27.61 9.40
C HIS A 290 0.54 26.91 8.10
N SER A 291 -0.20 27.62 7.23
CA SER A 291 -0.61 27.12 5.90
C SER A 291 0.24 27.76 4.81
N TRP A 292 0.95 26.96 4.02
CA TRP A 292 1.50 27.40 2.74
C TRP A 292 0.37 27.42 1.70
N ARG A 293 0.16 28.58 1.05
CA ARG A 293 -0.83 28.77 -0.03
C ARG A 293 -0.09 28.91 -1.36
N HIS A 294 -0.34 28.01 -2.30
CA HIS A 294 -0.16 28.28 -3.72
C HIS A 294 -1.54 28.28 -4.37
N SER A 295 -1.92 29.44 -4.91
CA SER A 295 -3.16 29.70 -5.63
C SER A 295 -3.08 29.12 -7.04
N LEU A 296 -4.08 28.36 -7.46
CA LEU A 296 -4.40 28.06 -8.85
C LEU A 296 -5.91 28.28 -9.05
N PRO A 297 -6.37 28.65 -10.27
CA PRO A 297 -7.68 29.29 -10.48
C PRO A 297 -8.90 28.38 -10.33
N ASN A 298 -8.74 27.08 -10.11
CA ASN A 298 -9.84 26.13 -10.00
C ASN A 298 -9.61 25.30 -8.73
N GLY A 299 -10.60 25.30 -7.82
CA GLY A 299 -10.57 24.81 -6.44
C GLY A 299 -9.69 23.59 -6.09
N TYR A 300 -9.29 23.53 -4.82
CA TYR A 300 -8.37 22.51 -4.28
C TYR A 300 -9.10 21.40 -3.53
N ILE A 301 -8.62 20.15 -3.64
CA ILE A 301 -9.05 19.03 -2.81
C ILE A 301 -8.12 18.93 -1.60
N ARG A 302 -8.68 19.04 -0.39
CA ARG A 302 -7.96 18.86 0.87
C ARG A 302 -8.27 17.49 1.45
N ALA A 303 -7.32 16.55 1.38
CA ALA A 303 -7.36 15.36 2.22
C ALA A 303 -6.73 15.71 3.58
N SER A 304 -7.55 15.88 4.61
CA SER A 304 -7.09 15.95 6.00
C SER A 304 -7.06 14.54 6.58
N VAL A 305 -6.01 14.22 7.34
CA VAL A 305 -5.70 12.89 7.84
C VAL A 305 -6.70 12.38 8.89
N ASP A 306 -7.61 13.22 9.39
CA ASP A 306 -8.37 12.89 10.60
C ASP A 306 -9.90 12.76 10.48
N HIS A 307 -10.55 12.88 9.31
CA HIS A 307 -11.98 12.55 9.20
C HIS A 307 -12.36 11.99 7.82
N GLN A 308 -13.07 10.85 7.80
CA GLN A 308 -13.61 10.13 6.62
C GLN A 308 -14.78 10.86 5.91
N ASN A 309 -14.85 12.18 5.93
CA ASN A 309 -15.87 12.93 5.19
C ASN A 309 -15.22 13.86 4.18
N LEU A 310 -15.38 13.53 2.89
CA LEU A 310 -15.05 14.42 1.77
C LEU A 310 -16.14 15.50 1.70
N THR A 311 -15.86 16.70 2.17
CA THR A 311 -16.72 17.87 1.96
C THR A 311 -16.21 18.70 0.79
N LEU A 312 -17.04 18.81 -0.26
CA LEU A 312 -16.86 19.84 -1.29
C LEU A 312 -17.34 21.17 -0.69
N THR A 313 -16.43 22.12 -0.51
CA THR A 313 -16.78 23.49 -0.14
C THR A 313 -16.95 24.33 -1.41
N PRO A 314 -18.11 24.97 -1.64
CA PRO A 314 -18.27 25.97 -2.69
C PRO A 314 -17.41 27.20 -2.40
N GLU A 315 -17.01 27.91 -3.46
CA GLU A 315 -16.27 29.17 -3.38
C GLU A 315 -17.07 30.23 -2.61
N ALA A 316 -16.39 30.95 -1.72
CA ALA A 316 -16.87 32.17 -1.06
C ALA A 316 -15.99 33.34 -1.47
#